data_AF-A0A7J9GAF8-F1
#
_entry.id   AF-A0A7J9GAF8-F1
#
_cell.length_a   1.000
_cell.length_b   1.000
_cell.length_c   1.000
_cell.angle_alpha   90.00
_cell.angle_beta   90.00
_cell.angle_gamma   90.00
#
_symmetry.space_group_name_H-M   'P 1'
#
loop_
_entity.id
_entity.type
_entity.pdbx_description
1 polymer ?
#
loop_
_entity_poly.entity_id
_entity_poly.type
_entity_poly.pdbx_seq_one_letter_code
_entity_poly.pdbx_strand_id
1 'polypeptide(L)'
;MCREAPKAVIELENYGLPFSRTEDGKIYQRAFGGQSLDFGKGGQAYRCACAADRTGHALLHTLYGQAMKHNTQFFVEYFALDLLMNSDGSCQGVIALNMEDGTLHRFCAASTILATGGYGRAYFSATSAHTCTGDGNAMVARAGLPLQDLEFVQFHPTGIYGAGCLITEGSRGEGGILRNSEGERFMERYAPTAKDLASRDVVSRSMTMEIREGRGVGKIISLFWTFSSSSVICVFLD
;
A
#
# COMPACT_ATOMS: atom_id res chain seq x y z
N MET A 1 -7.29 14.06 -5.33
CA MET A 1 -7.58 12.65 -4.99
C MET A 1 -9.06 12.43 -4.62
N CYS A 2 -9.56 12.83 -3.44
CA CYS A 2 -10.91 12.43 -2.97
C CYS A 2 -12.07 12.80 -3.91
N ARG A 3 -12.01 13.96 -4.58
CA ARG A 3 -13.00 14.40 -5.56
C ARG A 3 -13.10 13.47 -6.78
N GLU A 4 -11.97 12.92 -7.22
CA GLU A 4 -11.88 12.08 -8.42
C GLU A 4 -12.12 10.59 -8.12
N ALA A 5 -12.04 10.18 -6.85
CA ALA A 5 -12.14 8.77 -6.46
C ALA A 5 -13.40 8.05 -6.98
N PRO A 6 -14.62 8.64 -6.94
CA PRO A 6 -15.80 7.97 -7.48
C PRO A 6 -15.67 7.66 -8.98
N LYS A 7 -15.16 8.62 -9.76
CA LYS A 7 -14.97 8.45 -11.21
C LYS A 7 -13.93 7.37 -11.51
N ALA A 8 -12.80 7.41 -10.82
CA ALA A 8 -11.73 6.42 -11.00
C ALA A 8 -12.17 5.00 -10.62
N VAL A 9 -12.95 4.83 -9.55
CA VAL A 9 -13.48 3.51 -9.15
C VAL A 9 -14.49 2.99 -10.17
N ILE A 10 -15.37 3.86 -10.69
CA ILE A 10 -16.32 3.50 -11.75
C ILE A 10 -15.58 3.15 -13.05
N GLU A 11 -14.53 3.88 -13.40
CA GLU A 11 -13.68 3.57 -14.55
C GLU A 11 -13.05 2.17 -14.43
N LEU A 12 -12.53 1.80 -13.26
CA LEU A 12 -12.02 0.45 -13.00
C LEU A 12 -13.09 -0.63 -13.14
N GLU A 13 -14.32 -0.36 -12.67
CA GLU A 13 -15.44 -1.29 -12.83
C GLU A 13 -15.82 -1.46 -14.31
N ASN A 14 -15.86 -0.36 -15.07
CA ASN A 14 -16.07 -0.37 -16.52
C ASN A 14 -14.93 -1.10 -17.28
N TYR A 15 -13.70 -1.08 -16.76
CA TYR A 15 -12.60 -1.90 -17.27
C TYR A 15 -12.75 -3.39 -16.98
N GLY A 16 -13.73 -3.78 -16.16
CA GLY A 16 -14.05 -5.16 -15.82
C GLY A 16 -13.50 -5.62 -14.48
N LEU A 17 -13.10 -4.71 -13.58
CA LEU A 17 -12.65 -5.08 -12.25
C LEU A 17 -13.80 -5.78 -11.49
N PRO A 18 -13.62 -7.02 -11.03
CA PRO A 18 -14.69 -7.83 -10.41
C PRO A 18 -14.93 -7.41 -8.96
N PHE A 19 -15.43 -6.19 -8.73
CA PHE A 19 -15.87 -5.76 -7.42
C PHE A 19 -16.96 -6.69 -6.86
N SER A 20 -16.91 -6.92 -5.55
CA SER A 20 -18.01 -7.55 -4.82
C SER A 20 -19.27 -6.70 -4.96
N ARG A 21 -20.44 -7.33 -4.88
CA ARG A 21 -21.73 -6.68 -5.15
C ARG A 21 -22.62 -6.63 -3.93
N THR A 22 -23.41 -5.57 -3.84
CA THR A 22 -24.60 -5.49 -2.97
C THR A 22 -25.77 -6.25 -3.62
N GLU A 23 -26.86 -6.44 -2.87
CA GLU A 23 -28.08 -7.09 -3.37
C GLU A 23 -28.71 -6.35 -4.56
N ASP A 24 -28.56 -5.03 -4.63
CA ASP A 24 -29.03 -4.19 -5.75
C ASP A 24 -28.02 -4.09 -6.91
N GLY A 25 -26.96 -4.92 -6.92
CA GLY A 25 -26.00 -5.05 -8.02
C GLY A 25 -24.92 -3.95 -8.08
N LYS A 26 -24.89 -3.03 -7.12
CA LYS A 26 -23.85 -1.99 -7.04
C LYS A 26 -22.56 -2.53 -6.44
N ILE A 27 -21.49 -1.73 -6.50
CA ILE A 27 -20.20 -2.04 -5.88
C ILE A 27 -20.38 -2.08 -4.35
N TYR A 28 -20.05 -3.22 -3.74
CA TYR A 28 -20.01 -3.36 -2.29
C TYR A 28 -18.84 -2.57 -1.69
N GLN A 29 -19.12 -1.91 -0.57
CA GLN A 29 -18.18 -1.10 0.18
C GLN A 29 -18.20 -1.50 1.65
N ARG A 30 -17.01 -1.70 2.24
CA ARG A 30 -16.85 -2.05 3.65
C ARG A 30 -16.39 -0.87 4.51
N ALA A 31 -16.52 -1.02 5.82
CA ALA A 31 -15.89 -0.14 6.79
C ALA A 31 -14.36 -0.31 6.78
N PHE A 32 -13.65 0.76 7.10
CA PHE A 32 -12.19 0.78 7.21
C PHE A 32 -11.75 1.84 8.21
N GLY A 33 -10.50 1.77 8.68
CA GLY A 33 -10.00 2.64 9.74
C GLY A 33 -10.00 4.12 9.36
N GLY A 34 -10.35 4.97 10.33
CA GLY A 34 -10.31 6.43 10.17
C GLY A 34 -11.32 7.00 9.16
N GLN A 35 -12.40 6.27 8.86
CA GLN A 35 -13.43 6.73 7.92
C GLN A 35 -14.72 7.12 8.64
N SER A 36 -15.15 8.36 8.49
CA SER A 36 -16.37 8.89 9.12
C SER A 36 -17.29 9.63 8.15
N LEU A 37 -18.54 9.79 8.56
CA LEU A 37 -19.54 10.65 7.92
C LEU A 37 -19.55 12.04 8.58
N ASP A 38 -20.13 13.03 7.91
CA ASP A 38 -20.37 14.39 8.41
C ASP A 38 -19.17 15.02 9.12
N PHE A 39 -18.00 14.98 8.47
CA PHE A 39 -16.75 15.54 8.99
C PHE A 39 -16.39 15.03 10.40
N GLY A 40 -16.65 13.74 10.68
CA GLY A 40 -16.33 13.10 11.96
C GLY A 40 -17.51 13.01 12.93
N LYS A 41 -18.67 13.56 12.60
CA LYS A 41 -19.84 13.61 13.50
C LYS A 41 -20.89 12.54 13.20
N GLY A 42 -20.89 11.96 12.00
CA GLY A 42 -21.93 11.04 11.54
C GLY A 42 -21.61 9.55 11.77
N GLY A 43 -20.62 9.22 12.61
CA GLY A 43 -20.23 7.83 12.85
C GLY A 43 -19.39 7.23 11.71
N GLN A 44 -19.32 5.89 11.69
CA GLN A 44 -18.46 5.12 10.77
C GLN A 44 -18.97 5.17 9.33
N ALA A 45 -18.07 5.44 8.38
CA ALA A 45 -18.38 5.38 6.95
C ALA A 45 -18.07 4.00 6.34
N TYR A 46 -18.82 3.67 5.26
CA TYR A 46 -18.64 2.48 4.44
C TYR A 46 -18.30 2.93 3.02
N ARG A 47 -17.01 3.12 2.73
CA ARG A 47 -16.56 3.66 1.44
C ARG A 47 -15.33 2.98 0.86
N CYS A 48 -14.89 1.87 1.44
CA CYS A 48 -13.82 1.04 0.87
C CYS A 48 -14.41 0.02 -0.10
N ALA A 49 -14.46 0.38 -1.40
CA ALA A 49 -14.84 -0.55 -2.46
C ALA A 49 -13.84 -1.70 -2.55
N CYS A 50 -14.33 -2.94 -2.71
CA CYS A 50 -13.46 -4.11 -2.66
C CYS A 50 -13.92 -5.27 -3.54
N ALA A 51 -12.96 -6.10 -3.95
CA ALA A 51 -13.18 -7.41 -4.56
C ALA A 51 -12.77 -8.47 -3.52
N ALA A 52 -13.71 -8.84 -2.65
CA ALA A 52 -13.43 -9.56 -1.42
C ALA A 52 -12.19 -8.96 -0.70
N ASP A 53 -11.27 -9.79 -0.25
CA ASP A 53 -9.99 -9.41 0.36
C ASP A 53 -8.82 -9.39 -0.64
N ARG A 54 -9.10 -9.45 -1.95
CA ARG A 54 -8.11 -9.57 -3.04
C ARG A 54 -8.16 -8.39 -4.03
N THR A 55 -8.63 -7.23 -3.58
CA THR A 55 -8.80 -6.04 -4.45
C THR A 55 -7.53 -5.66 -5.21
N GLY A 56 -6.35 -5.73 -4.57
CA GLY A 56 -5.08 -5.41 -5.24
C GLY A 56 -4.74 -6.36 -6.38
N HIS A 57 -5.01 -7.66 -6.20
CA HIS A 57 -4.82 -8.66 -7.25
C HIS A 57 -5.78 -8.39 -8.43
N ALA A 58 -7.07 -8.22 -8.15
CA ALA A 58 -8.08 -7.92 -9.16
C ALA A 58 -7.75 -6.63 -9.94
N LEU A 59 -7.31 -5.58 -9.23
CA LEU A 59 -6.90 -4.31 -9.81
C LEU A 59 -5.72 -4.46 -10.77
N LEU A 60 -4.64 -5.13 -10.33
CA LEU A 60 -3.43 -5.29 -11.13
C LEU A 60 -3.70 -6.10 -12.41
N HIS A 61 -4.44 -7.21 -12.31
CA HIS A 61 -4.80 -8.01 -13.48
C HIS A 61 -5.71 -7.24 -14.45
N THR A 62 -6.65 -6.44 -13.92
CA THR A 62 -7.54 -5.62 -14.76
C THR A 62 -6.73 -4.57 -15.52
N LEU A 63 -5.87 -3.82 -14.83
CA LEU A 63 -5.05 -2.77 -15.46
C LEU A 63 -4.03 -3.33 -16.44
N TYR A 64 -3.39 -4.46 -16.13
CA TYR A 64 -2.50 -5.14 -17.08
C TYR A 64 -3.26 -5.57 -18.34
N GLY A 65 -4.45 -6.18 -18.17
CA GLY A 65 -5.31 -6.54 -19.28
C GLY A 65 -5.78 -5.34 -20.11
N GLN A 66 -6.02 -4.18 -19.51
CA GLN A 66 -6.31 -2.95 -20.25
C GLN A 66 -5.08 -2.43 -20.99
N ALA A 67 -3.91 -2.39 -20.35
CA ALA A 67 -2.68 -1.93 -20.99
C ALA A 67 -2.31 -2.79 -22.21
N MET A 68 -2.60 -4.10 -22.19
CA MET A 68 -2.45 -5.00 -23.35
C MET A 68 -3.37 -4.67 -24.54
N LYS A 69 -4.46 -3.94 -24.33
CA LYS A 69 -5.34 -3.47 -25.42
C LYS A 69 -4.81 -2.20 -26.09
N HIS A 70 -3.80 -1.57 -25.49
CA HIS A 70 -3.11 -0.43 -26.04
C HIS A 70 -1.77 -0.87 -26.63
N ASN A 71 -1.17 -0.02 -27.47
CA ASN A 71 0.15 -0.27 -28.05
C ASN A 71 1.30 0.00 -27.05
N THR A 72 1.08 -0.32 -25.78
CA THR A 72 2.08 -0.13 -24.73
C THR A 72 3.25 -1.09 -24.96
N GLN A 73 4.45 -0.56 -25.05
CA GLN A 73 5.67 -1.35 -25.16
C GLN A 73 6.16 -1.72 -23.75
N PHE A 74 6.26 -3.02 -23.48
CA PHE A 74 6.73 -3.54 -22.20
C PHE A 74 8.15 -4.06 -22.32
N PHE A 75 9.04 -3.47 -21.53
CA PHE A 75 10.39 -3.99 -21.28
C PHE A 75 10.35 -4.75 -19.95
N VAL A 76 9.88 -6.00 -20.02
CA VAL A 76 9.69 -6.86 -18.84
C VAL A 76 11.05 -7.36 -18.35
N GLU A 77 11.23 -7.41 -17.03
CA GLU A 77 12.50 -7.81 -16.40
C GLU A 77 13.70 -6.92 -16.79
N TYR A 78 13.45 -5.62 -16.95
CA TYR A 78 14.49 -4.60 -17.01
C TYR A 78 14.65 -3.91 -15.65
N PHE A 79 15.86 -3.91 -15.12
CA PHE A 79 16.19 -3.28 -13.85
C PHE A 79 16.76 -1.87 -14.08
N ALA A 80 15.97 -0.83 -13.78
CA ALA A 80 16.41 0.56 -13.90
C ALA A 80 17.51 0.86 -12.86
N LEU A 81 18.64 1.39 -13.33
CA LEU A 81 19.83 1.65 -12.52
C LEU A 81 19.89 3.10 -12.06
N ASP A 82 19.77 4.05 -12.99
CA ASP A 82 19.89 5.50 -12.72
C ASP A 82 19.12 6.37 -13.72
N LEU A 83 18.79 7.58 -13.28
CA LEU A 83 18.25 8.63 -14.15
C LEU A 83 19.37 9.19 -15.05
N LEU A 84 19.02 9.45 -16.31
CA LEU A 84 19.88 10.19 -17.23
C LEU A 84 19.62 11.68 -17.03
N MET A 85 20.49 12.36 -16.29
CA MET A 85 20.37 13.79 -16.01
C MET A 85 21.24 14.62 -16.95
N ASN A 86 20.68 15.70 -17.47
CA ASN A 86 21.39 16.66 -18.31
C ASN A 86 22.04 17.76 -17.44
N SER A 87 22.95 18.55 -18.03
CA SER A 87 23.68 19.60 -17.31
C SER A 87 22.80 20.73 -16.77
N ASP A 88 21.61 20.90 -17.34
CA ASP A 88 20.59 21.86 -16.89
C ASP A 88 19.67 21.31 -15.78
N GLY A 89 19.89 20.07 -15.34
CA GLY A 89 19.09 19.39 -14.32
C GLY A 89 17.83 18.69 -14.85
N SER A 90 17.58 18.71 -16.17
CA SER A 90 16.47 17.97 -16.77
C SER A 90 16.74 16.46 -16.83
N CYS A 91 15.70 15.65 -16.60
CA CYS A 91 15.76 14.21 -16.80
C CYS A 91 15.49 13.87 -18.27
N GLN A 92 16.37 13.08 -18.87
CA GLN A 92 16.34 12.67 -20.28
C GLN A 92 15.98 11.18 -20.45
N GLY A 93 15.65 10.47 -19.36
CA GLY A 93 15.39 9.03 -19.40
C GLY A 93 16.05 8.24 -18.28
N VAL A 94 16.27 6.95 -18.52
CA VAL A 94 16.92 6.02 -17.58
C VAL A 94 17.93 5.12 -18.28
N ILE A 95 18.94 4.68 -17.53
CA ILE A 95 19.75 3.53 -17.88
C ILE A 95 19.23 2.30 -17.14
N ALA A 96 19.11 1.16 -17.82
CA ALA A 96 18.61 -0.08 -17.25
C ALA A 96 19.41 -1.30 -17.72
N LEU A 97 19.40 -2.34 -16.90
CA LEU A 97 19.96 -3.65 -17.17
C LEU A 97 18.84 -4.58 -17.64
N ASN A 98 18.99 -5.20 -18.81
CA ASN A 98 18.15 -6.33 -19.19
C ASN A 98 18.59 -7.55 -18.38
N MET A 99 17.69 -8.09 -17.56
CA MET A 99 18.01 -9.22 -16.69
C MET A 99 18.10 -10.55 -17.44
N GLU A 100 17.52 -10.65 -18.64
CA GLU A 100 17.54 -11.87 -19.45
C GLU A 100 18.91 -12.12 -20.09
N ASP A 101 19.51 -11.08 -20.68
CA ASP A 101 20.75 -11.20 -21.48
C ASP A 101 21.95 -10.41 -20.91
N GLY A 102 21.74 -9.62 -19.84
CA GLY A 102 22.78 -8.82 -19.19
C GLY A 102 23.18 -7.55 -19.94
N THR A 103 22.48 -7.16 -21.00
CA THR A 103 22.79 -5.96 -21.78
C THR A 103 22.33 -4.69 -21.08
N LEU A 104 23.07 -3.59 -21.30
CA LEU A 104 22.70 -2.26 -20.80
C LEU A 104 21.95 -1.47 -21.88
N HIS A 105 20.84 -0.86 -21.48
CA HIS A 105 19.97 -0.08 -22.35
C HIS A 105 19.82 1.34 -21.82
N ARG A 106 19.80 2.31 -22.73
CA ARG A 106 19.44 3.70 -22.41
C ARG A 106 18.09 3.99 -23.04
N PHE A 107 17.11 4.26 -22.19
CA PHE A 107 15.78 4.67 -22.60
C PHE A 107 15.72 6.19 -22.57
N CYS A 108 15.82 6.83 -23.73
CA CYS A 108 15.68 8.28 -23.84
C CYS A 108 14.21 8.66 -23.99
N ALA A 109 13.73 9.60 -23.18
CA ALA A 109 12.34 10.06 -23.22
C ALA A 109 12.23 11.54 -22.83
N ALA A 110 11.26 12.23 -23.44
CA ALA A 110 10.93 13.62 -23.06
C ALA A 110 10.32 13.72 -21.66
N SER A 111 9.75 12.63 -21.14
CA SER A 111 9.20 12.53 -19.79
C SER A 111 9.45 11.15 -19.22
N THR A 112 9.87 11.10 -17.96
CA THR A 112 10.16 9.87 -17.22
C THR A 112 9.33 9.83 -15.94
N ILE A 113 8.53 8.78 -15.78
CA ILE A 113 7.66 8.60 -14.61
C ILE A 113 8.24 7.48 -13.75
N LEU A 114 8.58 7.79 -12.49
CA LEU A 114 8.98 6.79 -11.51
C LEU A 114 7.75 6.26 -10.76
N ALA A 115 7.44 4.98 -10.95
CA ALA A 115 6.38 4.27 -10.25
C ALA A 115 6.91 2.97 -9.59
N THR A 116 8.10 3.04 -8.99
CA THR A 116 8.91 1.91 -8.51
C THR A 116 8.48 1.35 -7.14
N GLY A 117 7.38 1.85 -6.58
CA GLY A 117 6.89 1.45 -5.26
C GLY A 117 7.73 1.94 -4.08
N GLY A 118 7.57 1.26 -2.93
CA GLY A 118 8.18 1.67 -1.66
C GLY A 118 9.45 0.92 -1.27
N TYR A 119 9.95 1.16 -0.05
CA TYR A 119 11.24 0.68 0.46
C TYR A 119 11.13 -0.20 1.72
N GLY A 120 10.06 -0.99 1.84
CA GLY A 120 9.79 -1.73 3.08
C GLY A 120 10.83 -2.75 3.48
N ARG A 121 11.67 -3.20 2.55
CA ARG A 121 12.77 -4.11 2.84
C ARG A 121 13.96 -3.46 3.54
N ALA A 122 13.89 -2.16 3.83
CA ALA A 122 14.78 -1.53 4.81
C ALA A 122 14.54 -2.04 6.24
N TYR A 123 13.39 -2.66 6.52
CA TYR A 123 13.05 -3.21 7.84
C TYR A 123 13.20 -4.74 7.88
N PHE A 124 13.60 -5.25 9.04
CA PHE A 124 13.75 -6.70 9.28
C PHE A 124 12.45 -7.49 9.05
N SER A 125 11.32 -6.94 9.50
CA SER A 125 9.99 -7.53 9.36
C SER A 125 9.04 -6.56 8.66
N ALA A 126 8.50 -7.00 7.52
CA ALA A 126 7.64 -6.20 6.65
C ALA A 126 6.65 -7.07 5.88
N THR A 127 5.46 -6.53 5.62
CA THR A 127 4.44 -7.09 4.71
C THR A 127 4.84 -6.93 3.26
N SER A 128 5.76 -6.00 2.98
CA SER A 128 6.24 -5.67 1.64
C SER A 128 6.87 -6.88 0.97
N ALA A 129 6.71 -6.99 -0.34
CA ALA A 129 7.42 -7.99 -1.14
C ALA A 129 8.94 -7.83 -1.01
N HIS A 130 9.70 -8.87 -1.36
CA HIS A 130 11.17 -8.79 -1.41
C HIS A 130 11.67 -7.74 -2.41
N THR A 131 10.85 -7.39 -3.39
CA THR A 131 11.14 -6.40 -4.44
C THR A 131 10.84 -4.95 -4.04
N CYS A 132 10.37 -4.68 -2.82
CA CYS A 132 10.14 -3.31 -2.34
C CYS A 132 11.42 -2.72 -1.71
N THR A 133 12.41 -2.41 -2.54
CA THR A 133 13.77 -2.00 -2.17
C THR A 133 14.05 -0.51 -2.29
N GLY A 134 13.10 0.29 -2.79
CA GLY A 134 13.25 1.74 -2.88
C GLY A 134 14.14 2.21 -4.04
N ASP A 135 14.19 1.44 -5.13
CA ASP A 135 15.13 1.68 -6.24
C ASP A 135 14.98 3.08 -6.84
N GLY A 136 13.73 3.51 -7.10
CA GLY A 136 13.45 4.87 -7.59
C GLY A 136 13.84 5.98 -6.62
N ASN A 137 13.62 5.79 -5.32
CA ASN A 137 14.09 6.73 -4.29
C ASN A 137 15.61 6.87 -4.36
N ALA A 138 16.32 5.75 -4.53
CA ALA A 138 17.77 5.74 -4.61
C ALA A 138 18.26 6.41 -5.91
N MET A 139 17.60 6.20 -7.05
CA MET A 139 17.89 6.91 -8.30
C MET A 139 17.74 8.43 -8.15
N VAL A 140 16.65 8.89 -7.53
CA VAL A 140 16.40 10.31 -7.25
C VAL A 140 17.48 10.89 -6.33
N ALA A 141 17.83 10.18 -5.25
CA ALA A 141 18.88 10.62 -4.33
C ALA A 141 20.26 10.70 -5.00
N ARG A 142 20.62 9.72 -5.85
CA ARG A 142 21.88 9.74 -6.61
C ARG A 142 21.92 10.85 -7.65
N ALA A 143 20.78 11.22 -8.21
CA ALA A 143 20.64 12.39 -9.07
C ALA A 143 20.73 13.73 -8.32
N GLY A 144 20.93 13.73 -6.99
CA GLY A 144 21.01 14.94 -6.18
C GLY A 144 19.67 15.63 -5.94
N LEU A 145 18.56 14.94 -6.23
CA LEU A 145 17.21 15.46 -6.03
C LEU A 145 16.70 15.10 -4.63
N PRO A 146 15.88 15.96 -4.01
CA PRO A 146 15.39 15.73 -2.66
C PRO A 146 14.34 14.63 -2.60
N LEU A 147 14.37 13.87 -1.52
CA LEU A 147 13.27 13.01 -1.07
C LEU A 147 12.55 13.71 0.08
N GLN A 148 11.28 13.38 0.29
CA GLN A 148 10.43 14.02 1.29
C GLN A 148 9.83 12.98 2.23
N ASP A 149 9.71 13.33 3.52
CA ASP A 149 8.91 12.62 4.52
C ASP A 149 9.30 11.13 4.74
N LEU A 150 10.57 10.77 4.52
CA LEU A 150 11.06 9.38 4.63
C LEU A 150 11.00 8.82 6.06
N GLU A 151 10.92 9.68 7.06
CA GLU A 151 10.75 9.33 8.47
C GLU A 151 9.33 8.81 8.78
N PHE A 152 8.34 9.10 7.92
CA PHE A 152 6.95 8.73 8.14
C PHE A 152 6.65 7.31 7.67
N VAL A 153 7.07 6.36 8.49
CA VAL A 153 6.98 4.91 8.22
C VAL A 153 5.71 4.33 8.84
N GLN A 154 4.82 3.79 7.99
CA GLN A 154 3.57 3.17 8.46
C GLN A 154 3.77 1.70 8.88
N PHE A 155 3.42 1.41 10.13
CA PHE A 155 3.31 0.05 10.65
C PHE A 155 1.85 -0.40 10.62
N HIS A 156 1.56 -1.45 9.86
CA HIS A 156 0.21 -1.99 9.80
C HIS A 156 -0.09 -2.77 11.10
N PRO A 157 -1.26 -2.56 11.75
CA PRO A 157 -1.54 -3.18 13.04
C PRO A 157 -1.47 -4.72 13.02
N THR A 158 -1.97 -5.33 11.95
CA THR A 158 -2.19 -6.78 11.87
C THR A 158 -1.31 -7.44 10.80
N GLY A 159 0.01 -7.43 11.00
CA GLY A 159 0.91 -8.37 10.33
C GLY A 159 0.95 -9.70 11.10
N ILE A 160 0.94 -10.83 10.41
CA ILE A 160 0.95 -12.14 11.08
C ILE A 160 2.28 -12.34 11.82
N TYR A 161 2.19 -12.83 13.05
CA TYR A 161 3.37 -13.11 13.87
C TYR A 161 4.30 -14.13 13.19
N GLY A 162 5.61 -13.91 13.29
CA GLY A 162 6.64 -14.74 12.67
C GLY A 162 6.82 -14.46 11.19
N ALA A 163 5.78 -14.66 10.36
CA ALA A 163 5.92 -14.57 8.90
C ALA A 163 5.82 -13.15 8.33
N GLY A 164 5.15 -12.22 9.01
CA GLY A 164 5.01 -10.82 8.55
C GLY A 164 4.03 -10.60 7.38
N CYS A 165 3.33 -11.63 6.91
CA CYS A 165 2.24 -11.48 5.94
C CYS A 165 1.12 -10.57 6.46
N LEU A 166 0.58 -9.72 5.59
CA LEU A 166 -0.53 -8.83 5.92
C LEU A 166 -1.82 -9.62 6.21
N ILE A 167 -2.49 -9.31 7.31
CA ILE A 167 -3.90 -9.60 7.51
C ILE A 167 -4.68 -8.29 7.35
N THR A 168 -5.62 -8.27 6.41
CA THR A 168 -6.33 -7.05 6.02
C THR A 168 -7.03 -6.38 7.20
N GLU A 169 -6.93 -5.05 7.25
CA GLU A 169 -7.76 -4.21 8.13
C GLU A 169 -9.25 -4.38 7.84
N GLY A 170 -9.62 -4.87 6.66
CA GLY A 170 -10.97 -5.30 6.34
C GLY A 170 -11.52 -6.30 7.36
N SER A 171 -10.68 -7.14 7.98
CA SER A 171 -11.11 -8.06 9.03
C SER A 171 -11.72 -7.33 10.23
N ARG A 172 -11.17 -6.17 10.61
CA ARG A 172 -11.73 -5.28 11.65
C ARG A 172 -12.94 -4.51 11.12
N GLY A 173 -12.91 -4.14 9.85
CA GLY A 173 -14.06 -3.53 9.14
C GLY A 173 -15.30 -4.42 9.12
N GLU A 174 -15.12 -5.74 9.01
CA GLU A 174 -16.19 -6.75 9.09
C GLU A 174 -16.53 -7.17 10.54
N GLY A 175 -16.03 -6.45 11.55
CA GLY A 175 -16.36 -6.67 12.96
C GLY A 175 -15.34 -7.46 13.78
N GLY A 176 -14.19 -7.83 13.21
CA GLY A 176 -13.08 -8.41 13.96
C GLY A 176 -12.53 -7.45 15.04
N ILE A 177 -12.06 -8.01 16.14
CA ILE A 177 -11.58 -7.25 17.31
C ILE A 177 -10.19 -7.70 17.74
N LEU A 178 -9.44 -6.78 18.33
CA LEU A 178 -8.15 -7.05 18.95
C LEU A 178 -8.33 -7.36 20.45
N ARG A 179 -7.66 -8.41 20.93
CA ARG A 179 -7.65 -8.80 22.35
C ARG A 179 -6.23 -9.00 22.86
N ASN A 180 -6.01 -8.66 24.12
CA ASN A 180 -4.75 -8.94 24.83
C ASN A 180 -4.79 -10.32 25.50
N SER A 181 -3.76 -10.68 26.28
CA SER A 181 -3.67 -11.98 26.96
C SER A 181 -4.74 -12.22 28.04
N GLU A 182 -5.35 -11.14 28.54
CA GLU A 182 -6.43 -11.20 29.53
C GLU A 182 -7.82 -11.32 28.86
N GLY A 183 -7.87 -11.28 27.53
CA GLY A 183 -9.10 -11.30 26.75
C GLY A 183 -9.79 -9.93 26.65
N GLU A 184 -9.19 -8.86 27.18
CA GLU A 184 -9.70 -7.48 27.10
C GLU A 184 -9.70 -7.00 25.65
N ARG A 185 -10.79 -6.38 25.21
CA ARG A 185 -10.84 -5.59 23.97
C ARG A 185 -10.21 -4.22 24.21
N PHE A 186 -8.90 -4.17 24.38
CA PHE A 186 -8.15 -2.99 24.83
C PHE A 186 -8.35 -1.73 23.97
N MET A 187 -8.72 -1.85 22.70
CA MET A 187 -8.98 -0.68 21.84
C MET A 187 -10.16 0.19 22.31
N GLU A 188 -11.09 -0.36 23.10
CA GLU A 188 -12.17 0.44 23.72
C GLU A 188 -11.62 1.45 24.74
N ARG A 189 -10.49 1.13 25.38
CA ARG A 189 -9.78 2.02 26.31
C ARG A 189 -8.94 3.06 25.58
N TYR A 190 -8.23 2.68 24.51
CA TYR A 190 -7.34 3.60 23.79
C TYR A 190 -8.05 4.51 22.79
N ALA A 191 -9.13 4.05 22.17
CA ALA A 191 -9.91 4.83 21.20
C ALA A 191 -11.42 4.59 21.40
N PRO A 192 -12.06 5.18 22.42
CA PRO A 192 -13.43 4.83 22.82
C PRO A 192 -14.47 4.89 21.69
N THR A 193 -14.33 5.89 20.80
CA THR A 193 -15.22 6.10 19.65
C THR A 193 -14.96 5.09 18.53
N ALA A 194 -13.73 5.08 17.99
CA ALA A 194 -13.39 4.32 16.78
C ALA A 194 -13.00 2.85 17.07
N LYS A 195 -12.59 2.55 18.29
CA LYS A 195 -12.13 1.24 18.75
C LYS A 195 -11.07 0.67 17.80
N ASP A 196 -11.28 -0.55 17.33
CA ASP A 196 -10.40 -1.25 16.38
C ASP A 196 -10.31 -0.56 15.00
N LEU A 197 -11.20 0.39 14.67
CA LEU A 197 -11.18 1.18 13.44
C LEU A 197 -10.58 2.59 13.64
N ALA A 198 -9.82 2.80 14.71
CA ALA A 198 -8.95 3.98 14.85
C ALA A 198 -7.86 4.01 13.76
N SER A 199 -7.16 5.14 13.64
CA SER A 199 -6.04 5.27 12.69
C SER A 199 -4.93 4.26 13.00
N ARG A 200 -4.24 3.82 11.95
CA ARG A 200 -3.22 2.74 12.05
C ARG A 200 -2.13 3.05 13.06
N ASP A 201 -1.69 4.29 13.12
CA ASP A 201 -0.64 4.73 14.03
C ASP A 201 -1.09 4.63 15.51
N VAL A 202 -2.36 4.95 15.81
CA VAL A 202 -2.94 4.78 17.15
C VAL A 202 -3.03 3.29 17.50
N VAL A 203 -3.64 2.47 16.63
CA VAL A 203 -3.82 1.04 16.91
C VAL A 203 -2.47 0.33 17.10
N SER A 204 -1.49 0.60 16.22
CA SER A 204 -0.16 0.00 16.31
C SER A 204 0.60 0.40 17.59
N ARG A 205 0.46 1.67 18.04
CA ARG A 205 1.02 2.10 19.33
C ARG A 205 0.30 1.47 20.51
N SER A 206 -1.03 1.34 20.47
CA SER A 206 -1.82 0.68 21.51
C SER A 206 -1.44 -0.79 21.68
N MET A 207 -1.36 -1.55 20.58
CA MET A 207 -0.88 -2.93 20.58
C MET A 207 0.53 -3.05 21.18
N THR A 208 1.41 -2.11 20.84
CA THR A 208 2.77 -2.06 21.37
C THR A 208 2.79 -1.84 22.87
N MET A 209 1.96 -0.94 23.39
CA MET A 209 1.88 -0.68 24.83
C MET A 209 1.38 -1.92 25.57
N GLU A 210 0.33 -2.59 25.07
CA GLU A 210 -0.16 -3.85 25.67
C GLU A 210 0.95 -4.91 25.78
N ILE A 211 1.75 -5.09 24.73
CA ILE A 211 2.87 -6.06 24.75
C ILE A 211 3.96 -5.62 25.74
N ARG A 212 4.36 -4.34 25.73
CA ARG A 212 5.41 -3.81 26.62
C ARG A 212 5.02 -3.87 28.09
N GLU A 213 3.74 -3.74 28.40
CA GLU A 213 3.19 -3.82 29.75
C GLU A 213 2.88 -5.26 30.18
N GLY A 214 3.35 -6.28 29.42
CA GLY A 214 3.25 -7.69 29.81
C GLY A 214 1.91 -8.35 29.47
N ARG A 215 1.00 -7.66 28.78
CA ARG A 215 -0.31 -8.19 28.36
C ARG A 215 -0.30 -8.75 26.93
N GLY A 216 0.89 -9.02 26.39
CA GLY A 216 1.07 -9.70 25.10
C GLY A 216 0.69 -11.18 25.16
N VAL A 217 0.27 -11.74 24.01
CA VAL A 217 -0.05 -13.17 23.87
C VAL A 217 1.15 -13.98 23.35
N GLY A 218 1.22 -15.26 23.71
CA GLY A 218 2.27 -16.20 23.25
C GLY A 218 3.41 -16.40 24.25
N LYS A 219 4.19 -17.48 24.08
CA LYS A 219 5.29 -17.84 24.99
C LYS A 219 6.49 -16.90 24.92
N ILE A 220 6.63 -16.17 23.80
CA ILE A 220 7.66 -15.17 23.58
C ILE A 220 6.93 -13.84 23.50
N ILE A 221 7.07 -13.00 24.53
CA ILE A 221 6.59 -11.61 24.52
C ILE A 221 7.58 -10.79 23.70
N SER A 222 7.61 -10.99 22.37
CA SER A 222 8.42 -10.17 21.46
C SER A 222 7.52 -9.26 20.64
N LEU A 223 7.85 -7.97 20.60
CA LEU A 223 7.22 -7.03 19.66
C LEU A 223 7.62 -7.43 18.25
N PHE A 224 6.64 -7.90 17.45
CA PHE A 224 6.81 -8.05 16.02
C PHE A 224 6.12 -6.88 15.31
N TRP A 225 6.92 -5.92 14.87
CA TRP A 225 6.47 -4.88 13.98
C TRP A 225 6.46 -5.41 12.56
N THR A 226 5.38 -5.14 11.83
CA THR A 226 5.32 -5.45 10.41
C THR A 226 5.06 -4.17 9.63
N PHE A 227 6.08 -3.70 8.92
CA PHE A 227 5.99 -2.53 8.06
C PHE A 227 5.07 -2.78 6.85
N SER A 228 4.37 -1.76 6.35
CA SER A 228 3.56 -1.84 5.13
C SER A 228 3.83 -0.67 4.19
N SER A 229 4.48 -0.94 3.05
CA SER A 229 4.49 -0.02 1.90
C SER A 229 3.48 -0.49 0.86
N SER A 230 2.42 0.29 0.64
CA SER A 230 1.51 0.08 -0.50
C SER A 230 1.56 1.29 -1.41
N SER A 231 2.34 1.21 -2.49
CA SER A 231 2.27 2.11 -3.64
C SER A 231 2.63 1.31 -4.89
N VAL A 232 1.67 0.87 -5.68
CA VAL A 232 1.89 0.43 -7.07
C VAL A 232 0.75 0.98 -7.90
N ILE A 233 0.99 2.10 -8.58
CA ILE A 233 0.24 2.49 -9.78
C ILE A 233 1.28 3.10 -10.73
N CYS A 234 1.61 2.35 -11.78
CA CYS A 234 2.32 2.86 -12.94
C CYS A 234 1.27 3.07 -14.03
N VAL A 235 1.00 4.32 -14.38
CA VAL A 235 0.26 4.67 -15.60
C VAL A 235 1.13 5.68 -16.33
N PHE A 236 1.66 5.28 -17.48
CA PHE A 236 2.19 6.21 -18.46
C PHE A 236 1.00 6.71 -19.30
N LEU A 237 0.87 8.03 -19.42
CA LEU A 237 0.08 8.66 -20.47
C LEU A 237 1.09 9.26 -21.46
N ASP A 238 0.80 9.07 -22.75
CA ASP A 238 1.59 9.56 -23.89
C ASP A 238 1.91 11.06 -23.80
#